data_AF-A0A6A3FEP5-F1
#
_entry.id   AF-A0A6A3FEP5-F1
#
_cell.length_a   1.000
_cell.length_b   1.000
_cell.length_c   1.000
_cell.angle_alpha   90.00
_cell.angle_beta   90.00
_cell.angle_gamma   90.00
#
_symmetry.space_group_name_H-M   'P 1'
#
loop_
_entity.id
_entity.type
_entity.pdbx_description
1 polymer ?
#
loop_
_entity_poly.entity_id
_entity_poly.type
_entity_poly.pdbx_seq_one_letter_code
_entity_poly.pdbx_strand_id
1 'polypeptide(L)'
;MEATTRSVESSVAAEMPETFGLVFDGWSHDSEHYIAVFAWYEVDGVVRCPLLCMTPLVNEETDDFSAASHQAFLASMLARDYQKRLEQ
;
A
#
# COMPACT_ATOMS: atom_id res chain seq x y z
N MET A 1 13.14 8.38 12.21
CA MET A 1 12.63 7.79 10.96
C MET A 1 11.11 7.74 10.97
N GLU A 2 10.47 7.16 11.99
CA GLU A 2 8.99 7.09 12.10
C GLU A 2 8.25 8.43 11.98
N ALA A 3 8.75 9.51 12.60
CA ALA A 3 8.12 10.82 12.48
C ALA A 3 8.12 11.33 11.03
N THR A 4 9.17 11.04 10.27
CA THR A 4 9.28 11.36 8.85
C THR A 4 8.31 10.50 8.04
N THR A 5 8.27 9.20 8.28
CA THR A 5 7.32 8.27 7.63
C THR A 5 5.88 8.74 7.81
N ARG A 6 5.44 8.99 9.04
CA ARG A 6 4.08 9.48 9.32
C ARG A 6 3.77 10.82 8.67
N SER A 7 4.76 11.71 8.59
CA SER A 7 4.58 12.99 7.90
C SER A 7 4.35 12.79 6.40
N VAL A 8 5.08 11.87 5.76
CA VAL A 8 4.92 11.54 4.34
C VAL A 8 3.57 10.86 4.10
N GLU A 9 3.21 9.86 4.91
CA GLU A 9 1.91 9.18 4.85
C GLU A 9 0.76 10.17 4.97
N SER A 10 0.82 11.10 5.93
CA SER A 10 -0.19 12.14 6.12
C SER A 10 -0.30 13.07 4.90
N SER A 11 0.83 13.47 4.29
CA SER A 11 0.82 14.30 3.08
C SER A 11 0.22 13.56 1.89
N VAL A 12 0.56 12.28 1.70
CA VAL A 12 0.00 11.44 0.64
C VAL A 12 -1.50 11.22 0.86
N ALA A 13 -1.93 10.92 2.09
CA ALA A 13 -3.34 10.72 2.44
C ALA A 13 -4.21 11.95 2.15
N ALA A 14 -3.68 13.15 2.45
CA ALA A 14 -4.37 14.42 2.22
C ALA A 14 -4.51 14.76 0.72
N GLU A 15 -3.55 14.38 -0.11
CA GLU A 15 -3.59 14.59 -1.57
C GLU A 15 -4.43 13.53 -2.29
N MET A 16 -4.38 12.28 -1.83
CA MET A 16 -4.98 11.14 -2.52
C MET A 16 -6.52 11.29 -2.61
N PRO A 17 -7.13 11.11 -3.79
CA PRO A 17 -8.59 11.17 -3.95
C PRO A 17 -9.31 10.01 -3.26
N GLU A 18 -10.65 10.02 -3.27
CA GLU A 18 -11.45 8.89 -2.78
C GLU A 18 -11.30 7.66 -3.69
N THR A 19 -11.29 7.87 -5.01
CA THR A 19 -11.10 6.81 -6.01
C THR A 19 -9.71 6.89 -6.62
N PHE A 20 -8.96 5.80 -6.54
CA PHE A 20 -7.60 5.68 -7.07
C PHE A 20 -7.34 4.22 -7.46
N GLY A 21 -6.34 4.00 -8.32
CA GLY A 21 -5.85 2.66 -8.64
C GLY A 21 -4.80 2.20 -7.65
N LEU A 22 -4.69 0.88 -7.46
CA LEU A 22 -3.54 0.26 -6.80
C LEU A 22 -2.68 -0.43 -7.85
N VAL A 23 -1.37 -0.19 -7.81
CA VAL A 23 -0.38 -0.87 -8.64
C VAL A 23 0.49 -1.73 -7.73
N PHE A 24 0.64 -3.00 -8.12
CA PHE A 24 1.48 -3.95 -7.42
C PHE A 24 2.73 -4.22 -8.26
N ASP A 25 3.90 -4.09 -7.62
CA ASP A 25 5.16 -4.54 -8.19
C ASP A 25 5.75 -5.62 -7.28
N GLY A 26 6.03 -6.78 -7.85
CA GLY A 26 6.49 -7.96 -7.13
C GLY A 26 7.96 -8.22 -7.40
N TRP A 27 8.75 -8.39 -6.34
CA TRP A 27 10.13 -8.84 -6.46
C TRP A 27 10.39 -10.03 -5.53
N SER A 28 11.14 -11.02 -6.01
CA SER A 28 11.58 -12.14 -5.18
C SER A 28 13.10 -12.07 -5.00
N HIS A 29 13.56 -12.16 -3.76
CA HIS A 29 14.97 -12.33 -3.44
C HIS A 29 15.14 -13.66 -2.69
N ASP A 30 15.76 -14.63 -3.36
CA ASP A 30 15.81 -16.01 -2.89
C ASP A 30 14.41 -16.58 -2.61
N SER A 31 14.13 -16.94 -1.36
CA SER A 31 12.85 -17.53 -0.91
C SER A 31 11.84 -16.48 -0.43
N GLU A 32 12.21 -15.20 -0.38
CA GLU A 32 11.37 -14.12 0.13
C GLU A 32 10.73 -13.34 -1.01
N HIS A 33 9.40 -13.28 -0.99
CA HIS A 33 8.60 -12.54 -1.95
C HIS A 33 8.21 -11.20 -1.35
N TYR A 34 8.61 -10.11 -1.99
CA TYR A 34 8.23 -8.74 -1.64
C TYR A 34 7.17 -8.23 -2.60
N ILE A 35 6.25 -7.44 -2.06
CA ILE A 35 5.33 -6.63 -2.86
C ILE A 35 5.51 -5.17 -2.48
N ALA A 36 5.73 -4.34 -3.48
CA ALA A 36 5.58 -2.90 -3.42
C ALA A 36 4.16 -2.53 -3.89
N VAL A 37 3.48 -1.70 -3.11
CA VAL A 37 2.12 -1.23 -3.39
C VAL A 37 2.17 0.27 -3.62
N PHE A 38 1.69 0.71 -4.78
CA PHE A 38 1.60 2.12 -5.13
C PHE A 38 0.13 2.54 -5.26
N ALA A 39 -0.18 3.78 -4.88
CA ALA A 39 -1.40 4.42 -5.34
C ALA A 39 -1.18 4.99 -6.74
N TRP A 40 -2.20 5.00 -7.58
CA TRP A 40 -2.18 5.61 -8.90
C TRP A 40 -3.40 6.50 -9.07
N TYR A 41 -3.17 7.80 -9.20
CA TYR A 41 -4.24 8.79 -9.35
C TYR A 41 -3.75 10.04 -10.08
N GLU A 42 -4.67 10.93 -10.43
CA GLU A 42 -4.37 12.21 -11.07
C GLU A 42 -4.83 13.37 -10.18
N VAL A 43 -3.98 14.40 -10.06
CA VAL A 43 -4.32 15.67 -9.41
C VAL A 43 -3.88 16.80 -10.34
N ASP A 44 -4.80 17.68 -10.70
CA ASP A 44 -4.56 18.83 -11.57
C ASP A 44 -3.86 18.48 -12.90
N GLY A 45 -4.26 17.38 -13.54
CA GLY A 45 -3.66 16.91 -14.79
C GLY A 45 -2.29 16.24 -14.64
N VAL A 46 -1.83 16.02 -13.40
CA VAL A 46 -0.55 15.37 -13.10
C VAL A 46 -0.78 14.02 -12.44
N VAL A 47 -0.27 12.97 -13.07
CA VAL A 47 -0.27 11.61 -12.51
C VAL A 47 0.64 11.54 -11.29
N ARG A 48 0.12 10.92 -10.23
CA ARG A 48 0.80 10.63 -8.97
C ARG A 48 0.92 9.12 -8.79
N CYS A 49 2.11 8.68 -8.38
CA CYS A 49 2.40 7.27 -8.12
C CYS A 49 3.24 7.09 -6.83
N PRO A 50 2.72 7.47 -5.65
CA PRO A 50 3.46 7.28 -4.40
C PRO A 50 3.52 5.81 -4.00
N LEU A 51 4.68 5.37 -3.51
CA LEU A 51 4.84 4.08 -2.83
C LEU A 51 4.14 4.16 -1.47
N LEU A 52 3.17 3.27 -1.23
CA LEU A 52 2.39 3.23 0.00
C LEU A 52 3.02 2.30 1.04
N CYS A 53 3.44 1.12 0.59
CA CYS A 53 4.17 0.18 1.43
C CYS A 53 5.04 -0.73 0.56
N MET A 54 6.09 -1.26 1.18
CA MET A 54 6.89 -2.35 0.65
C MET A 54 7.10 -3.31 1.80
N THR A 55 6.53 -4.51 1.68
CA THR A 55 6.61 -5.52 2.74
C THR A 55 6.88 -6.88 2.13
N PRO A 56 7.62 -7.77 2.82
CA PRO A 56 7.54 -9.18 2.51
C PRO A 56 6.10 -9.65 2.63
N LEU A 57 5.73 -10.54 1.72
CA LEU A 57 4.38 -11.08 1.56
C LEU A 57 4.01 -12.05 2.69
N VAL A 58 5.02 -12.56 3.39
CA VAL A 58 4.96 -13.40 4.59
C VAL A 58 5.71 -12.68 5.67
N ASN A 59 5.05 -12.39 6.78
CA ASN A 59 5.75 -11.87 7.94
C ASN A 59 5.49 -12.73 9.19
N GLU A 60 4.50 -13.61 9.15
CA GLU A 60 4.15 -14.50 10.27
C GLU A 60 4.04 -15.97 9.82
N GLU A 61 4.31 -16.92 10.73
CA GLU A 61 4.18 -18.38 10.46
C GLU A 61 2.76 -18.80 10.05
N THR A 62 1.77 -17.94 10.27
CA THR A 62 0.35 -18.15 9.93
C THR A 62 -0.07 -17.55 8.59
N ASP A 63 0.80 -16.81 7.90
CA ASP A 63 0.47 -16.23 6.60
C ASP A 63 0.34 -17.33 5.55
N ASP A 64 -0.88 -17.51 5.02
CA ASP A 64 -1.23 -18.56 4.07
C ASP A 64 -1.04 -18.16 2.60
N PHE A 65 -0.46 -16.98 2.34
CA PHE A 65 -0.34 -16.35 1.02
C PHE A 65 -1.66 -16.25 0.24
N SER A 66 -2.81 -16.34 0.93
CA SER A 66 -4.10 -16.30 0.25
C SER A 66 -4.42 -14.88 -0.22
N ALA A 67 -5.19 -14.80 -1.30
CA ALA A 67 -5.73 -13.52 -1.75
C ALA A 67 -6.54 -12.79 -0.66
N ALA A 68 -7.18 -13.54 0.25
CA ALA A 68 -7.92 -13.00 1.39
C ALA A 68 -6.99 -12.31 2.39
N SER A 69 -5.88 -12.97 2.76
CA SER A 69 -4.86 -12.39 3.64
C SER A 69 -4.24 -11.12 3.04
N HIS A 70 -3.96 -11.13 1.72
CA HIS A 70 -3.48 -9.93 1.02
C HIS A 70 -4.50 -8.79 1.01
N GLN A 71 -5.77 -9.09 0.74
CA GLN A 71 -6.82 -8.09 0.77
C GLN A 71 -7.00 -7.49 2.17
N ALA A 72 -6.95 -8.32 3.22
CA ALA A 72 -7.07 -7.87 4.61
C ALA A 72 -5.88 -6.99 5.03
N PHE A 73 -4.66 -7.35 4.62
CA PHE A 73 -3.47 -6.52 4.82
C PHE A 73 -3.63 -5.15 4.16
N LEU A 74 -4.00 -5.12 2.87
CA LEU A 74 -4.19 -3.87 2.12
C LEU A 74 -5.28 -2.99 2.74
N ALA A 75 -6.41 -3.59 3.13
CA ALA A 75 -7.49 -2.88 3.80
C ALA A 75 -7.01 -2.23 5.11
N SER A 76 -6.24 -2.99 5.90
CA SER A 76 -5.74 -2.53 7.20
C SER A 76 -4.71 -1.42 7.06
N MET A 77 -3.77 -1.56 6.11
CA MET A 77 -2.75 -0.55 5.82
C MET A 77 -3.39 0.75 5.30
N LEU A 78 -4.29 0.65 4.31
CA LEU A 78 -4.97 1.82 3.75
C LEU A 78 -5.82 2.56 4.79
N ALA A 79 -6.54 1.83 5.65
CA ALA A 79 -7.35 2.45 6.69
C ALA A 79 -6.51 3.11 7.78
N ARG A 80 -5.42 2.45 8.21
CA ARG A 80 -4.55 2.93 9.29
C ARG A 80 -3.70 4.13 8.87
N ASP A 81 -3.06 4.03 7.71
CA ASP A 81 -1.97 4.95 7.33
C ASP A 81 -2.46 6.06 6.38
N TYR A 82 -3.52 5.79 5.59
CA TYR A 82 -4.01 6.69 4.55
C TYR A 82 -5.49 7.09 4.71
N GLN A 83 -6.17 6.56 5.73
CA GLN A 83 -7.61 6.80 5.98
C GLN A 83 -8.49 6.46 4.76
N LYS A 84 -8.08 5.49 3.95
CA LYS A 84 -8.80 5.00 2.76
C LYS A 84 -9.45 3.65 3.01
N ARG A 85 -10.48 3.33 2.23
CA ARG A 85 -11.19 2.05 2.29
C ARG A 85 -11.11 1.38 0.92
N LEU A 86 -10.93 0.06 0.92
CA LEU A 86 -11.14 -0.74 -0.27
C LEU A 86 -12.64 -0.90 -0.48
N GLU A 87 -13.12 -0.57 -1.68
CA GLU A 87 -14.46 -0.93 -2.12
C GLU A 87 -14.43 -2.40 -2.57
N GLN A 88 -15.33 -3.22 -2.04
CA GLN A 88 -15.52 -4.62 -2.42
C GLN A 88 -16.66 -4.76 -3.43
#